data_AF-B0T4G7-F1
#
_entry.id   AF-B0T4G7-F1
#
_cell.length_a   1.000
_cell.length_b   1.000
_cell.length_c   1.000
_cell.angle_alpha   90.00
_cell.angle_beta   90.00
_cell.angle_gamma   90.00
#
_symmetry.space_group_name_H-M   'P 1'
#
loop_
_entity.id
_entity.type
_entity.pdbx_description
1 polymer ?
#
loop_
_entity_poly.entity_id
_entity_poly.type
_entity_poly.pdbx_seq_one_letter_code
_entity_poly.pdbx_strand_id
1 'polypeptide(L)'
;MSKYDPLSGHLRRQRQDELELTFVEIERILGAMLPKSAALPQWWSNVTDPKTTHVQRKAWRDAGYDAFLLTGKDRVRFRRTVSSRPLSLKL
;
A
#
# COMPACT_ATOMS: atom_id res chain seq x y z
N MET A 1 14.21 9.31 -2.25
CA MET A 1 12.74 9.24 -2.40
C MET A 1 12.40 7.98 -3.18
N SER A 2 11.48 7.17 -2.68
CA SER A 2 11.01 5.95 -3.35
C SER A 2 10.07 6.32 -4.50
N LYS A 3 10.03 5.47 -5.55
CA LYS A 3 9.02 5.55 -6.63
C LYS A 3 7.59 5.63 -6.08
N TYR A 4 7.34 5.08 -4.89
CA TYR A 4 6.02 4.98 -4.27
C TYR A 4 5.71 6.09 -3.25
N ASP A 5 6.62 7.05 -3.03
CA ASP A 5 6.37 8.18 -2.12
C ASP A 5 5.10 9.00 -2.49
N PRO A 6 4.78 9.24 -3.78
CA PRO A 6 3.53 9.90 -4.16
C PRO A 6 2.26 9.16 -3.69
N LEU A 7 2.27 7.82 -3.77
CA LEU A 7 1.15 6.99 -3.29
C LEU A 7 1.02 7.08 -1.77
N SER A 8 2.14 7.06 -1.04
CA SER A 8 2.14 7.28 0.41
C SER A 8 1.52 8.62 0.79
N GLY A 9 1.96 9.70 0.12
CA GLY A 9 1.43 11.04 0.33
C GLY A 9 -0.05 11.16 0.00
N HIS A 10 -0.50 10.51 -1.07
CA HIS A 10 -1.92 10.44 -1.43
C HIS A 10 -2.74 9.77 -0.33
N LEU A 11 -2.35 8.57 0.11
CA LEU A 11 -3.05 7.79 1.13
C LEU A 11 -3.11 8.51 2.48
N ARG A 12 -2.02 9.19 2.90
CA ARG A 12 -2.00 9.96 4.16
C ARG A 12 -3.04 11.07 4.25
N ARG A 13 -3.47 11.61 3.10
CA ARG A 13 -4.50 12.67 3.06
C ARG A 13 -5.92 12.11 3.13
N GLN A 14 -6.09 10.80 2.97
CA GLN A 14 -7.40 10.16 2.98
C GLN A 14 -7.92 9.99 4.40
N ARG A 15 -9.19 10.35 4.59
CA ARG A 15 -9.90 10.24 5.87
C ARG A 15 -10.70 8.95 6.01
N GLN A 16 -10.96 8.26 4.91
CA GLN A 16 -11.75 7.02 4.93
C GLN A 16 -10.97 5.86 5.55
N ASP A 17 -11.70 4.93 6.16
CA ASP A 17 -11.15 3.67 6.67
C ASP A 17 -10.91 2.66 5.56
N GLU A 18 -11.67 2.74 4.47
CA GLU A 18 -11.41 2.00 3.24
C GLU A 18 -11.49 2.94 2.04
N LEU A 19 -10.58 2.74 1.09
CA LEU A 19 -10.69 3.30 -0.24
C LEU A 19 -10.22 2.29 -1.28
N GLU A 20 -10.79 2.38 -2.48
CA GLU A 20 -10.37 1.57 -3.62
C GLU A 20 -9.76 2.47 -4.69
N LEU A 21 -8.63 2.05 -5.24
CA LEU A 21 -8.00 2.70 -6.39
C LEU A 21 -7.82 1.66 -7.49
N THR A 22 -8.15 2.04 -8.72
CA THR A 22 -7.77 1.30 -9.93
C THR A 22 -6.27 1.37 -10.15
N PHE A 23 -5.71 0.43 -10.92
CA PHE A 23 -4.32 0.49 -11.34
C PHE A 23 -4.02 1.80 -12.07
N VAL A 24 -4.92 2.26 -12.94
CA VAL A 24 -4.75 3.52 -13.67
C VAL A 24 -4.69 4.73 -12.74
N GLU A 25 -5.52 4.79 -11.69
CA GLU A 25 -5.44 5.86 -10.69
C GLU A 25 -4.12 5.82 -9.90
N ILE A 26 -3.67 4.61 -9.52
CA ILE A 26 -2.38 4.43 -8.85
C ILE A 26 -1.24 4.89 -9.77
N GLU A 27 -1.24 4.50 -11.04
CA GLU A 27 -0.22 4.89 -12.02
C GLU A 27 -0.20 6.40 -12.25
N ARG A 28 -1.37 7.06 -12.29
CA ARG A 28 -1.46 8.53 -12.35
C ARG A 28 -0.86 9.19 -11.11
N ILE A 29 -1.13 8.64 -9.92
CA ILE A 29 -0.53 9.14 -8.66
C ILE A 29 0.99 8.96 -8.68
N LEU A 30 1.48 7.83 -9.20
CA LEU A 30 2.90 7.52 -9.29
C LEU A 30 3.62 8.29 -10.41
N GLY A 31 2.88 8.76 -11.43
CA GLY A 31 3.46 9.27 -12.68
C GLY A 31 4.20 8.19 -13.47
N ALA A 32 3.89 6.91 -13.23
CA ALA A 32 4.59 5.77 -13.81
C ALA A 32 3.72 4.51 -13.78
N MET A 33 3.95 3.61 -14.74
CA MET A 33 3.25 2.33 -14.79
C MET A 33 3.61 1.42 -13.60
N LEU A 34 2.62 0.64 -13.16
CA LEU A 34 2.82 -0.46 -12.23
C LEU A 34 3.55 -1.59 -12.94
N PRO A 35 4.43 -2.34 -12.24
CA PRO A 35 5.05 -3.51 -12.82
C PRO A 35 4.00 -4.61 -13.06
N LYS A 36 4.26 -5.53 -14.01
CA LYS A 36 3.38 -6.69 -14.27
C LYS A 36 3.05 -7.50 -13.02
N SER A 37 3.98 -7.55 -12.06
CA SER A 37 3.80 -8.25 -10.78
C SER A 37 2.72 -7.63 -9.89
N ALA A 38 2.27 -6.40 -10.13
CA ALA A 38 1.12 -5.81 -9.43
C ALA A 38 -0.20 -6.57 -9.68
N ALA A 39 -0.29 -7.37 -10.74
CA ALA A 39 -1.42 -8.26 -10.99
C ALA A 39 -1.50 -9.44 -10.00
N LEU A 40 -0.49 -9.63 -9.15
CA LEU A 40 -0.39 -10.75 -8.22
C LEU A 40 -0.74 -10.29 -6.80
N PRO A 41 -1.64 -10.99 -6.07
CA PRO A 41 -1.97 -10.62 -4.69
C PRO A 41 -0.76 -10.52 -3.76
N GLN A 42 0.26 -11.39 -3.93
CA GLN A 42 1.47 -11.37 -3.11
C GLN A 42 2.27 -10.07 -3.23
N TRP A 43 2.14 -9.34 -4.35
CA TRP A 43 2.80 -8.06 -4.52
C TRP A 43 2.26 -7.02 -3.54
N TRP A 44 0.94 -7.07 -3.29
CA TRP A 44 0.21 -6.19 -2.36
C TRP A 44 0.23 -6.71 -0.93
N SER A 45 0.88 -7.84 -0.67
CA SER A 45 0.90 -8.49 0.64
C SER A 45 1.46 -7.58 1.72
N ASN A 46 0.91 -7.74 2.92
CA ASN A 46 1.31 -7.01 4.12
C ASN A 46 2.38 -7.76 4.94
N VAL A 47 2.87 -8.90 4.45
CA VAL A 47 3.94 -9.71 5.07
C VAL A 47 5.30 -9.35 4.46
N THR A 48 6.35 -9.28 5.27
CA THR A 48 7.72 -9.04 4.82
C THR A 48 8.42 -10.36 4.54
N ASP A 49 8.98 -10.55 3.35
CA ASP A 49 10.04 -11.54 3.14
C ASP A 49 11.39 -10.83 3.34
N PRO A 50 12.25 -11.29 4.27
CA PRO A 50 13.56 -10.68 4.53
C PRO A 50 14.50 -10.68 3.31
N LYS A 51 14.19 -11.43 2.24
CA LYS A 51 14.99 -11.51 1.01
C LYS A 51 14.55 -10.53 -0.08
N THR A 52 13.46 -9.77 0.11
CA THR A 52 12.93 -8.85 -0.92
C THR A 52 12.81 -7.42 -0.44
N THR A 53 13.23 -6.47 -1.27
CA THR A 53 13.07 -5.04 -1.01
C THR A 53 11.62 -4.63 -1.27
N HIS A 54 10.77 -4.65 -0.23
CA HIS A 54 9.36 -4.26 -0.32
C HIS A 54 9.14 -2.73 -0.29
N VAL A 55 9.86 -1.98 -1.13
CA VAL A 55 9.78 -0.50 -1.20
C VAL A 55 8.38 0.02 -1.52
N GLN A 56 7.58 -0.76 -2.24
CA GLN A 56 6.18 -0.46 -2.49
C GLN A 56 5.34 -0.52 -1.21
N ARG A 57 5.55 -1.54 -0.39
CA ARG A 57 4.74 -1.80 0.82
C ARG A 57 4.90 -0.70 1.83
N LYS A 58 6.13 -0.20 1.95
CA LYS A 58 6.46 0.95 2.78
C LYS A 58 5.54 2.13 2.48
N ALA A 59 5.13 2.36 1.23
CA ALA A 59 4.29 3.50 0.89
C ALA A 59 2.90 3.48 1.57
N TRP A 60 2.16 2.36 1.51
CA TRP A 60 0.85 2.27 2.14
C TRP A 60 0.94 2.02 3.65
N ARG A 61 1.94 1.26 4.11
CA ARG A 61 2.17 1.03 5.55
C ARG A 61 2.56 2.30 6.28
N ASP A 62 3.46 3.12 5.73
CA ASP A 62 3.84 4.44 6.29
C ASP A 62 2.68 5.45 6.20
N ALA A 63 1.63 5.15 5.43
CA ALA A 63 0.39 5.91 5.37
C ALA A 63 -0.70 5.35 6.31
N GLY A 64 -0.45 4.25 7.02
CA GLY A 64 -1.39 3.64 7.96
C GLY A 64 -2.45 2.75 7.30
N TYR A 65 -2.14 2.17 6.13
CA TYR A 65 -3.04 1.28 5.40
C TYR A 65 -2.40 -0.09 5.17
N ASP A 66 -3.24 -1.12 5.08
CA ASP A 66 -2.97 -2.41 4.45
C ASP A 66 -3.56 -2.40 3.03
N ALA A 67 -2.95 -3.14 2.11
CA ALA A 67 -3.42 -3.24 0.73
C ALA A 67 -3.93 -4.65 0.39
N PHE A 68 -4.99 -4.72 -0.43
CA PHE A 68 -5.61 -5.95 -0.87
C PHE A 68 -5.97 -5.85 -2.36
N LEU A 69 -5.41 -6.73 -3.19
CA LEU A 69 -5.79 -6.80 -4.60
C LEU A 69 -7.23 -7.32 -4.71
N LEU A 70 -8.06 -6.62 -5.48
CA LEU A 70 -9.37 -7.08 -5.89
C LEU A 70 -9.21 -7.84 -7.22
N THR A 71 -8.95 -9.14 -7.13
CA THR A 71 -8.68 -10.01 -8.28
C THR A 71 -9.76 -9.89 -9.36
N GLY A 72 -9.31 -9.75 -10.61
CA GLY A 72 -10.20 -9.61 -11.78
C GLY A 72 -10.80 -8.21 -11.97
N LYS A 73 -10.41 -7.22 -11.16
CA LYS A 73 -10.94 -5.84 -11.24
C LYS A 73 -9.87 -4.77 -11.46
N ASP A 74 -8.59 -5.14 -11.58
CA ASP A 74 -7.43 -4.23 -11.66
C ASP A 74 -7.52 -3.07 -10.63
N ARG A 75 -7.90 -3.44 -9.41
CA ARG A 75 -8.17 -2.53 -8.30
C ARG A 75 -7.52 -3.03 -7.04
N VAL A 76 -7.15 -2.07 -6.20
CA VAL A 76 -6.59 -2.33 -4.89
C VAL A 76 -7.44 -1.62 -3.86
N ARG A 77 -7.83 -2.37 -2.85
CA ARG A 77 -8.45 -1.82 -1.65
C ARG A 77 -7.38 -1.53 -0.61
N PHE A 78 -7.36 -0.29 -0.15
CA PHE A 78 -6.55 0.14 0.98
C PHE A 78 -7.46 0.23 2.21
N ARG A 79 -7.12 -0.50 3.27
CA ARG A 79 -7.85 -0.49 4.53
C ARG A 79 -6.98 0.04 5.65
N ARG A 80 -7.46 1.03 6.40
CA ARG A 80 -6.73 1.63 7.51
C ARG A 80 -6.38 0.53 8.52
N THR A 81 -5.13 0.48 8.90
CA THR A 81 -4.72 -0.39 10.01
C THR A 81 -5.22 0.26 11.28
N VAL A 82 -6.17 -0.36 11.97
CA VAL A 82 -6.47 -0.01 13.36
C VAL A 82 -5.15 -0.09 14.09
N SER A 83 -4.65 1.04 14.58
CA SER A 83 -3.38 1.07 15.28
C SER A 83 -3.53 0.18 16.51
N SER A 84 -2.99 -1.03 16.47
CA SER A 84 -2.49 -1.63 17.68
C SER A 84 -1.37 -0.71 18.12
N ARG A 85 -1.71 0.19 19.06
CA ARG A 85 -0.73 0.97 19.81
C ARG A 85 0.38 -0.02 20.18
N PRO A 86 1.65 0.22 19.83
CA PRO A 86 2.70 -0.63 20.36
C PRO A 86 2.57 -0.56 21.89
N LEU A 87 2.36 -1.72 22.52
CA LEU A 87 2.64 -1.88 23.93
C LEU A 87 4.11 -1.50 24.10
N SER A 88 4.37 -0.25 24.47
CA SER A 88 5.65 0.15 25.01
C SER A 88 5.83 -0.62 26.31
N LEU A 89 6.39 -1.82 26.22
CA LEU A 89 7.08 -2.44 27.33
C LEU A 89 8.31 -1.57 27.60
N LYS A 90 8.12 -0.61 28.52
CA LYS A 90 9.23 -0.07 29.30
C LYS A 90 9.69 -1.22 30.21
N LEU A 91 10.87 -1.75 29.93
CA LEU A 91 11.72 -2.43 30.91
C LEU A 91 12.73 -1.40 31.42
#